data_AF-T2IAF3-F1
#
_entry.id   AF-T2IAF3-F1
#
_cell.length_a   1.000
_cell.length_b   1.000
_cell.length_c   1.000
_cell.angle_alpha   90.00
_cell.angle_beta   90.00
_cell.angle_gamma   90.00
#
_symmetry.space_group_name_H-M   'P 1'
#
loop_
_entity.id
_entity.type
_entity.pdbx_description
1 polymer ?
#
loop_
_entity_poly.entity_id
_entity_poly.type
_entity_poly.pdbx_seq_one_letter_code
_entity_poly.pdbx_strand_id
1 'polypeptide(L)'
;MSRYPKLANPILLVTNGVQTVPSLALFGFLITVPFIGGIGKKPAIIALILYSLLPIIKNTYIGITQIKKGMREAGKSLGLTPFKILFLIELPLALKVILGGVRIAAVICVGIATIAAAIGGGGLGVFIFRGLSTVDNTTILVGAVPSAIIALLVDWGLGWLETNLTQKESNNSNDQQIITLILILLSIFIFTIFSFVNQSQKQVIIGSKNYTEQVILGEMIAQHIENSSDLKVTRRFNLGGTFICHEAIKAEEIDGYVEYIGTAFTAILKRKPVNDTDLVYQEVKKFYNQEFKLEVMPSLGFENTYTLLVREETAKKYNLKTISDVTQYTPKWTAAFSYEFLAREDGYPGLSKTYNLKFSQQPNTMELGLMYRALAEKNVDLVAGFSTDGLISTLDLYMLKDDKNYFPTYEAVPVFNQKTLQQHPNLTSILQKLSGKVSSEDIQKLNYLVDHDRKSVNEVVKDFLSKEDLR
;
A
#
# COMPACT_ATOMS: atom_id res chain seq x y z
N MET A 1 -14.43 14.08 30.65
CA MET A 1 -13.16 13.86 31.37
C MET A 1 -12.89 14.95 32.42
N SER A 2 -12.83 16.24 32.07
CA SER A 2 -12.62 17.34 33.04
C SER A 2 -13.73 17.45 34.11
N ARG A 3 -14.99 17.17 33.73
CA ARG A 3 -16.16 17.18 34.62
C ARG A 3 -16.41 15.87 35.37
N TYR A 4 -15.82 14.79 34.89
CA TYR A 4 -15.95 13.44 35.44
C TYR A 4 -14.55 12.85 35.59
N PRO A 5 -13.81 13.20 36.66
CA PRO A 5 -12.41 12.79 36.84
C PRO A 5 -12.21 11.27 36.82
N LYS A 6 -13.22 10.52 37.31
CA LYS A 6 -13.23 9.06 37.30
C LYS A 6 -13.20 8.46 35.88
N LEU A 7 -13.70 9.17 34.88
CA LEU A 7 -13.66 8.76 33.47
C LEU A 7 -12.39 9.24 32.74
N ALA A 8 -11.60 10.13 33.35
CA ALA A 8 -10.39 10.65 32.72
C ALA A 8 -9.32 9.56 32.55
N ASN A 9 -9.02 8.79 33.60
CA ASN A 9 -8.00 7.75 33.54
C ASN A 9 -8.34 6.63 32.56
N PRO A 10 -9.56 6.04 32.54
CA PRO A 10 -9.93 5.02 31.56
C PRO A 10 -9.85 5.52 30.11
N ILE A 11 -10.34 6.73 29.82
CA ILE A 11 -10.31 7.27 28.46
C ILE A 11 -8.87 7.54 28.03
N LEU A 12 -8.02 8.14 28.89
CA LEU A 12 -6.60 8.33 28.57
C LEU A 12 -5.88 7.00 28.34
N LEU A 13 -6.21 5.96 29.12
CA LEU A 13 -5.61 4.64 28.99
C LEU A 13 -5.98 3.98 27.65
N VAL A 14 -7.27 3.99 27.28
CA VAL A 14 -7.72 3.50 25.96
C VAL A 14 -7.07 4.28 24.83
N THR A 15 -7.06 5.62 24.93
CA THR A 15 -6.53 6.47 23.86
C THR A 15 -5.00 6.32 23.72
N ASN A 16 -4.27 6.13 24.83
CA ASN A 16 -2.84 5.79 24.79
C ASN A 16 -2.62 4.40 24.18
N GLY A 17 -3.46 3.42 24.52
CA GLY A 17 -3.40 2.07 23.96
C GLY A 17 -3.48 2.08 22.43
N VAL A 18 -4.40 2.85 21.86
CA VAL A 18 -4.53 3.00 20.40
C VAL A 18 -3.25 3.54 19.76
N GLN A 19 -2.60 4.56 20.35
CA GLN A 19 -1.35 5.09 19.81
C GLN A 19 -0.14 4.17 19.97
N THR A 20 -0.16 3.27 20.96
CA THR A 20 0.93 2.31 21.15
C THR A 20 0.93 1.20 20.09
N VAL A 21 -0.20 1.00 19.39
CA VAL A 21 -0.26 0.10 18.24
C VAL A 21 0.51 0.74 17.07
N PRO A 22 1.49 0.05 16.46
CA PRO A 22 2.15 0.54 15.25
C PRO A 22 1.13 0.81 14.13
N SER A 23 1.28 1.92 13.39
CA SER A 23 0.32 2.33 12.35
C SER A 23 0.06 1.26 11.30
N LEU A 24 1.12 0.59 10.83
CA LEU A 24 1.00 -0.50 9.86
C LEU A 24 0.20 -1.69 10.43
N ALA A 25 0.36 -2.00 11.71
CA ALA A 25 -0.41 -3.05 12.38
C ALA A 25 -1.88 -2.66 12.56
N LEU A 26 -2.17 -1.40 12.92
CA LEU A 26 -3.54 -0.91 13.00
C LEU A 26 -4.22 -0.96 11.63
N PHE A 27 -3.52 -0.58 10.55
CA PHE A 27 -4.01 -0.70 9.19
C PHE A 27 -4.31 -2.15 8.82
N GLY A 28 -3.39 -3.08 9.09
CA GLY A 28 -3.59 -4.52 8.86
C GLY A 28 -4.78 -5.09 9.64
N PHE A 29 -4.98 -4.67 10.89
CA PHE A 29 -6.15 -5.05 11.68
C PHE A 29 -7.45 -4.51 11.08
N LEU A 30 -7.46 -3.25 10.64
CA LEU A 30 -8.65 -2.64 10.06
C LEU A 30 -9.10 -3.31 8.76
N ILE A 31 -8.21 -3.96 8.01
CA ILE A 31 -8.59 -4.72 6.81
C ILE A 31 -9.62 -5.82 7.15
N THR A 32 -9.47 -6.49 8.29
CA THR A 32 -10.28 -7.66 8.64
C THR A 32 -11.56 -7.31 9.40
N VAL A 33 -11.78 -6.04 9.74
CA VAL A 33 -12.94 -5.64 10.54
C VAL A 33 -14.22 -5.64 9.67
N PRO A 34 -15.27 -6.38 10.07
CA PRO A 34 -16.54 -6.40 9.33
C PRO A 34 -17.18 -5.00 9.23
N PHE A 35 -17.83 -4.72 8.09
CA PHE A 35 -18.64 -3.50 7.79
C PHE A 35 -17.91 -2.15 7.74
N ILE A 36 -16.80 -1.97 8.46
CA ILE A 36 -16.01 -0.73 8.50
C ILE A 36 -14.58 -0.89 7.96
N GLY A 37 -14.10 -2.13 7.84
CA GLY A 37 -12.81 -2.48 7.27
C GLY A 37 -12.78 -2.51 5.74
N GLY A 38 -11.76 -3.17 5.20
CA GLY A 38 -11.47 -3.24 3.76
C GLY A 38 -10.10 -2.70 3.40
N ILE A 39 -9.86 -2.45 2.11
CA ILE A 39 -8.64 -1.86 1.58
C ILE A 39 -8.99 -0.48 1.01
N GLY A 40 -8.06 0.47 1.11
CA GLY A 40 -8.23 1.80 0.54
C GLY A 40 -8.53 2.90 1.55
N LYS A 41 -9.24 3.93 1.07
CA LYS A 41 -9.33 5.22 1.79
C LYS A 41 -10.14 5.17 3.08
N LYS A 42 -11.18 4.34 3.16
CA LYS A 42 -12.07 4.25 4.34
C LYS A 42 -11.32 3.79 5.61
N PRO A 43 -10.66 2.62 5.64
CA PRO A 43 -9.88 2.19 6.80
C PRO A 43 -8.72 3.16 7.10
N ALA A 44 -8.13 3.77 6.06
CA ALA A 44 -7.11 4.79 6.24
C ALA A 44 -7.62 5.99 7.06
N ILE A 45 -8.79 6.52 6.69
CA ILE A 45 -9.43 7.64 7.40
C ILE A 45 -9.78 7.25 8.85
N ILE A 46 -10.29 6.04 9.07
CA ILE A 46 -10.62 5.56 10.43
C ILE A 46 -9.36 5.53 11.30
N ALA A 47 -8.26 4.96 10.82
CA ALA A 47 -7.00 4.95 11.55
C ALA A 47 -6.49 6.37 11.83
N LEU A 48 -6.54 7.27 10.84
CA LEU A 48 -6.13 8.67 11.01
C LEU A 48 -6.96 9.39 12.07
N ILE A 49 -8.28 9.16 12.11
CA ILE A 49 -9.16 9.66 13.18
C ILE A 49 -8.68 9.11 14.53
N LEU A 50 -8.44 7.80 14.63
CA LEU A 50 -7.99 7.17 15.88
C LEU A 50 -6.65 7.74 16.38
N TYR A 51 -5.67 7.93 15.50
CA TYR A 51 -4.37 8.51 15.86
C TYR A 51 -4.44 10.00 16.23
N SER A 52 -5.32 10.77 15.58
CA SER A 52 -5.51 12.21 15.84
C SER A 52 -6.32 12.52 17.08
N LEU A 53 -7.12 11.57 17.59
CA LEU A 53 -7.91 11.79 18.80
C LEU A 53 -7.05 12.01 20.05
N LEU A 54 -5.92 11.31 20.23
CA LEU A 54 -5.15 11.42 21.47
C LEU A 54 -4.59 12.83 21.70
N PRO A 55 -3.83 13.45 20.77
CA PRO A 55 -3.25 14.75 21.03
C PRO A 55 -4.34 15.79 21.30
N ILE A 56 -5.48 15.70 20.60
CA ILE A 56 -6.63 16.60 20.81
C ILE A 56 -7.23 16.38 22.19
N ILE A 57 -7.57 15.14 22.57
CA ILE A 57 -8.18 14.81 23.87
C ILE A 57 -7.23 15.19 25.01
N LYS A 58 -5.96 14.81 24.93
CA LYS A 58 -4.96 15.04 25.98
C LYS A 58 -4.72 16.53 26.20
N ASN A 59 -4.49 17.29 25.12
CA ASN A 59 -4.28 18.74 25.24
C ASN A 59 -5.56 19.48 25.66
N THR A 60 -6.74 19.05 25.21
CA THR A 60 -8.01 19.62 25.69
C THR A 60 -8.20 19.37 27.18
N TYR A 61 -7.90 18.15 27.65
CA TYR A 61 -7.98 17.81 29.06
C TYR A 61 -6.99 18.63 29.91
N ILE A 62 -5.75 18.76 29.46
CA ILE A 62 -4.72 19.57 30.14
C ILE A 62 -5.13 21.04 30.15
N GLY A 63 -5.52 21.60 29.01
CA GLY A 63 -5.92 23.00 28.88
C GLY A 63 -7.08 23.37 29.80
N ILE A 64 -8.09 22.50 29.91
CA ILE A 64 -9.23 22.74 30.82
C ILE A 64 -8.84 22.54 32.29
N THR A 65 -8.00 21.55 32.63
CA THR A 65 -7.66 21.26 34.04
C THR A 65 -6.66 22.25 34.63
N GLN A 66 -5.83 22.90 33.82
CA GLN A 66 -4.88 23.93 34.26
C GLN A 66 -5.53 25.27 34.66
N ILE A 67 -6.80 25.49 34.33
CA ILE A 67 -7.52 26.71 34.67
C ILE A 67 -7.71 26.81 36.20
N LYS A 68 -7.27 27.93 36.79
CA LYS A 68 -7.38 28.21 38.22
C LYS A 68 -8.82 28.05 38.71
N LYS A 69 -9.01 27.30 39.81
CA LYS A 69 -10.33 26.99 40.39
C LYS A 69 -11.18 28.24 40.66
N GLY A 70 -10.56 29.33 41.13
CA GLY A 70 -11.24 30.59 41.43
C GLY A 70 -12.00 31.20 40.24
N MET A 71 -11.52 31.02 38.99
CA MET A 71 -12.21 31.52 37.80
C MET A 71 -13.55 30.79 37.57
N ARG A 72 -13.59 29.49 37.87
CA ARG A 72 -14.82 28.70 37.77
C ARG A 72 -15.80 29.03 38.89
N GLU A 73 -15.30 29.21 40.11
CA GLU A 73 -16.10 29.55 41.27
C GLU A 73 -16.73 30.94 41.12
N ALA A 74 -15.98 31.92 40.61
CA ALA A 74 -16.54 33.23 40.25
C ALA A 74 -17.68 33.14 39.24
N GLY A 75 -17.52 32.34 38.17
CA GLY A 75 -18.59 32.11 37.20
C GLY A 75 -19.83 31.46 37.81
N LYS A 76 -19.67 30.50 38.73
CA LYS A 76 -20.78 29.89 39.47
C LYS A 76 -21.48 30.90 40.39
N SER A 77 -20.73 31.73 41.11
CA SER A 77 -21.28 32.77 41.99
C SER A 77 -22.06 33.84 41.22
N LEU A 78 -21.73 34.07 39.95
CA LEU A 78 -22.49 34.93 39.04
C LEU A 78 -23.72 34.24 38.41
N GLY A 79 -24.05 33.01 38.83
CA GLY A 79 -25.21 32.27 38.32
C GLY A 79 -25.01 31.68 36.91
N LEU A 80 -23.78 31.58 36.42
CA LEU A 80 -23.52 30.98 35.10
C LEU A 80 -23.78 29.47 35.13
N THR A 81 -24.51 28.98 34.13
CA THR A 81 -24.71 27.55 33.93
C THR A 81 -23.39 26.87 33.55
N PRO A 82 -23.23 25.55 33.77
CA PRO A 82 -22.03 24.82 33.36
C PRO A 82 -21.72 24.98 31.86
N PHE A 83 -22.73 25.15 31.01
CA PHE A 83 -22.54 25.42 29.58
C PHE A 83 -21.95 26.82 29.34
N LYS A 84 -22.47 27.85 30.02
CA LYS A 84 -21.90 29.21 29.95
C LYS A 84 -20.48 29.27 30.48
N ILE A 85 -20.18 28.56 31.58
CA ILE A 85 -18.82 28.45 32.12
C ILE A 85 -17.88 27.80 31.10
N LEU A 86 -18.33 26.76 30.39
CA LEU A 86 -17.52 26.11 29.33
C LEU A 86 -17.15 27.09 28.23
N PHE A 87 -18.15 27.77 27.65
CA PHE A 87 -17.93 28.59 26.46
C PHE A 87 -17.33 29.97 26.75
N LEU A 88 -17.61 30.56 27.92
CA LEU A 88 -17.16 31.91 28.27
C LEU A 88 -15.87 31.93 29.09
N ILE A 89 -15.53 30.84 29.79
CA ILE A 89 -14.37 30.79 30.69
C ILE A 89 -13.43 29.66 30.28
N GLU A 90 -13.91 28.42 30.21
CA GLU A 90 -13.03 27.26 30.04
C GLU A 90 -12.39 27.21 28.64
N LEU A 91 -13.20 27.27 27.58
CA LEU A 91 -12.72 27.19 26.20
C LEU A 91 -11.79 28.35 25.81
N PRO A 92 -12.10 29.64 26.13
CA PRO A 92 -11.20 30.74 25.80
C PRO A 92 -9.83 30.62 26.49
N LEU A 93 -9.80 30.24 27.78
CA LEU A 93 -8.56 30.09 28.53
C LEU A 93 -7.77 28.84 28.12
N ALA A 94 -8.45 27.77 27.73
CA ALA A 94 -7.81 26.54 27.26
C ALA A 94 -7.44 26.57 25.76
N LEU A 95 -7.91 27.57 25.01
CA LEU A 95 -7.87 27.59 23.55
C LEU A 95 -6.47 27.35 22.99
N LYS A 96 -5.46 28.03 23.54
CA LYS A 96 -4.06 27.88 23.12
C LYS A 96 -3.58 26.44 23.22
N VAL A 97 -3.87 25.78 24.33
CA VAL A 97 -3.48 24.38 24.55
C VAL A 97 -4.26 23.45 23.63
N ILE A 98 -5.57 23.68 23.45
CA ILE A 98 -6.42 22.90 22.54
C ILE A 98 -5.90 22.99 21.10
N LEU A 99 -5.60 24.20 20.61
CA LEU A 99 -5.06 24.42 19.27
C LEU A 99 -3.68 23.79 19.09
N GLY A 100 -2.82 23.82 20.13
CA GLY A 100 -1.57 23.06 20.14
C GLY A 100 -1.80 21.55 19.97
N GLY A 101 -2.86 21.00 20.59
CA GLY A 101 -3.27 19.61 20.39
C GLY A 101 -3.73 19.29 18.97
N VAL A 102 -4.51 20.19 18.36
CA VAL A 102 -4.97 20.08 16.96
C VAL A 102 -3.78 20.14 16.00
N ARG A 103 -2.84 21.06 16.23
CA ARG A 103 -1.59 21.18 15.46
C ARG A 103 -0.78 19.90 15.48
N ILE A 104 -0.51 19.35 16.67
CA ILE A 104 0.22 18.07 16.82
C ILE A 104 -0.52 16.94 16.09
N ALA A 105 -1.84 16.85 16.27
CA ALA A 105 -2.65 15.81 15.62
C ALA A 105 -2.62 15.92 14.09
N ALA A 106 -2.66 17.13 13.54
CA ALA A 106 -2.62 17.35 12.09
C ALA A 106 -1.29 16.90 11.49
N VAL A 107 -0.16 17.25 12.12
CA VAL A 107 1.18 16.83 11.66
C VAL A 107 1.34 15.30 11.70
N ILE A 108 0.89 14.66 12.79
CA ILE A 108 0.89 13.20 12.91
C ILE A 108 0.04 12.56 11.81
N CYS A 109 -1.16 13.12 11.54
CA CYS A 109 -2.03 12.63 10.48
C CYS A 109 -1.37 12.68 9.10
N VAL A 110 -0.68 13.77 8.75
CA VAL A 110 0.03 13.87 7.46
C VAL A 110 1.10 12.78 7.34
N GLY A 111 1.88 12.56 8.41
CA GLY A 111 2.87 11.48 8.43
C GLY A 111 2.26 10.09 8.26
N ILE A 112 1.26 9.75 9.07
CA ILE A 112 0.60 8.42 9.02
C ILE A 112 -0.16 8.22 7.70
N ALA A 113 -0.70 9.27 7.08
CA ALA A 113 -1.40 9.18 5.81
C ALA A 113 -0.49 8.67 4.68
N THR A 114 0.82 8.94 4.73
CA THR A 114 1.77 8.36 3.77
C THR A 114 1.90 6.85 3.92
N ILE A 115 1.83 6.32 5.14
CA ILE A 115 1.90 4.89 5.43
C ILE A 115 0.63 4.18 4.96
N ALA A 116 -0.52 4.87 4.97
CA ALA A 116 -1.79 4.31 4.51
C ALA A 116 -1.78 3.85 3.04
N ALA A 117 -0.82 4.30 2.23
CA ALA A 117 -0.61 3.78 0.88
C ALA A 117 -0.34 2.26 0.86
N ALA A 118 0.26 1.70 1.92
CA ALA A 118 0.50 0.26 2.07
C ALA A 118 -0.78 -0.59 2.11
N ILE A 119 -1.93 0.02 2.39
CA ILE A 119 -3.24 -0.63 2.37
C ILE A 119 -4.13 -0.03 1.28
N GLY A 120 -3.55 0.48 0.20
CA GLY A 120 -4.30 1.05 -0.92
C GLY A 120 -4.93 2.43 -0.65
N GLY A 121 -4.58 3.10 0.46
CA GLY A 121 -5.08 4.45 0.78
C GLY A 121 -4.73 5.51 -0.27
N GLY A 122 -3.72 5.24 -1.10
CA GLY A 122 -3.27 6.12 -2.19
C GLY A 122 -2.42 7.30 -1.72
N GLY A 123 -2.41 8.37 -2.52
CA GLY A 123 -1.68 9.61 -2.22
C GLY A 123 -0.16 9.51 -2.45
N LEU A 124 0.58 10.46 -1.88
CA LEU A 124 2.03 10.58 -2.06
C LEU A 124 2.82 9.39 -1.50
N GLY A 125 2.24 8.66 -0.54
CA GLY A 125 2.83 7.44 0.02
C GLY A 125 3.06 6.34 -1.03
N VAL A 126 2.28 6.32 -2.11
CA VAL A 126 2.44 5.33 -3.20
C VAL A 126 3.82 5.41 -3.82
N PHE A 127 4.36 6.63 -3.99
CA PHE A 127 5.71 6.84 -4.50
C PHE A 127 6.77 6.38 -3.49
N ILE A 128 6.55 6.58 -2.19
CA ILE A 128 7.48 6.10 -1.15
C ILE A 128 7.60 4.58 -1.22
N PHE A 129 6.47 3.84 -1.19
CA PHE A 129 6.48 2.38 -1.25
C PHE A 129 7.01 1.85 -2.58
N ARG A 130 6.67 2.49 -3.71
CA ARG A 130 7.21 2.10 -5.02
C ARG A 130 8.72 2.33 -5.11
N GLY A 131 9.20 3.47 -4.61
CA GLY A 131 10.63 3.75 -4.58
C GLY A 131 11.39 2.78 -3.66
N LEU A 132 10.77 2.34 -2.56
CA LEU A 132 11.33 1.28 -1.71
C LEU A 132 11.39 -0.07 -2.44
N SER A 133 10.33 -0.47 -3.14
CA SER A 133 10.31 -1.76 -3.85
C SER A 133 11.25 -1.81 -5.06
N THR A 134 11.48 -0.67 -5.71
CA THR A 134 12.38 -0.52 -6.88
C THR A 134 13.77 0.02 -6.55
N VAL A 135 14.07 0.19 -5.26
CA VAL A 135 15.32 0.77 -4.74
C VAL A 135 15.70 2.08 -5.44
N ASP A 136 14.72 2.97 -5.61
CA ASP A 136 14.87 4.28 -6.22
C ASP A 136 14.73 5.40 -5.19
N ASN A 137 15.85 5.94 -4.77
CA ASN A 137 15.90 7.10 -3.88
C ASN A 137 15.16 8.31 -4.48
N THR A 138 15.15 8.47 -5.80
CA THR A 138 14.46 9.59 -6.46
C THR A 138 12.96 9.44 -6.28
N THR A 139 12.39 8.28 -6.60
CA THR A 139 10.96 8.02 -6.40
C THR A 139 10.56 8.07 -4.92
N ILE A 140 11.42 7.61 -4.00
CA ILE A 140 11.20 7.80 -2.55
C ILE A 140 11.08 9.30 -2.21
N LEU A 141 12.01 10.12 -2.70
CA LEU A 141 12.01 11.57 -2.44
C LEU A 141 10.81 12.29 -3.09
N VAL A 142 10.37 11.85 -4.28
CA VAL A 142 9.16 12.37 -4.94
C VAL A 142 7.91 12.19 -4.06
N GLY A 143 7.84 11.11 -3.27
CA GLY A 143 6.77 10.93 -2.28
C GLY A 143 7.05 11.68 -0.96
N ALA A 144 8.26 11.54 -0.43
CA ALA A 144 8.61 11.99 0.93
C ALA A 144 8.75 13.51 1.06
N VAL A 145 9.42 14.19 0.11
CA VAL A 145 9.68 15.63 0.19
C VAL A 145 8.39 16.45 0.11
N PRO A 146 7.47 16.22 -0.85
CA PRO A 146 6.20 16.95 -0.86
C PRO A 146 5.35 16.65 0.37
N SER A 147 5.37 15.41 0.89
CA SER A 147 4.66 15.07 2.12
C SER A 147 5.21 15.83 3.33
N ALA A 148 6.53 15.96 3.45
CA ALA A 148 7.19 16.74 4.49
C ALA A 148 6.87 18.24 4.37
N ILE A 149 6.86 18.80 3.15
CA ILE A 149 6.46 20.17 2.90
C ILE A 149 5.01 20.40 3.32
N ILE A 150 4.09 19.49 2.98
CA ILE A 150 2.68 19.58 3.42
C ILE A 150 2.60 19.58 4.95
N ALA A 151 3.33 18.70 5.63
CA ALA A 151 3.36 18.65 7.09
C ALA A 151 3.84 19.98 7.70
N LEU A 152 4.91 20.57 7.15
CA LEU A 152 5.45 21.86 7.60
C LEU A 152 4.48 23.02 7.33
N LEU A 153 3.82 23.05 6.17
CA LEU A 153 2.83 24.07 5.84
C LEU A 153 1.60 23.99 6.75
N VAL A 154 1.13 22.77 7.04
CA VAL A 154 0.04 22.54 7.99
C VAL A 154 0.45 22.97 9.40
N ASP A 155 1.65 22.60 9.85
CA ASP A 155 2.18 22.99 11.16
C ASP A 155 2.30 24.51 11.30
N TRP A 156 2.88 25.17 10.29
CA TRP A 156 3.03 26.62 10.23
C TRP A 156 1.69 27.34 10.18
N GLY A 157 0.77 26.90 9.31
CA GLY A 157 -0.56 27.51 9.18
C GLY A 157 -1.39 27.40 10.45
N LEU A 158 -1.37 26.24 11.11
CA LEU A 158 -2.05 26.05 12.39
C LEU A 158 -1.36 26.82 13.53
N GLY A 159 -0.04 26.92 13.52
CA GLY A 159 0.71 27.75 14.47
C GLY A 159 0.40 29.25 14.33
N TRP A 160 0.31 29.74 13.09
CA TRP A 160 -0.12 31.11 12.82
C TRP A 160 -1.56 31.34 13.33
N LEU A 161 -2.47 30.40 13.07
CA LEU A 161 -3.85 30.47 13.57
C LEU A 161 -3.91 30.42 15.12
N GLU A 162 -3.08 29.63 15.77
CA GLU A 162 -2.92 29.59 17.22
C GLU A 162 -2.51 30.96 17.77
N THR A 163 -1.50 31.61 17.18
CA THR A 163 -1.02 32.91 17.67
C THR A 163 -2.07 34.02 17.53
N ASN A 164 -2.75 34.11 16.40
CA ASN A 164 -3.74 35.17 16.15
C ASN A 164 -5.02 34.97 16.97
N LEU A 165 -5.47 33.73 17.21
CA LEU A 165 -6.65 33.48 18.03
C LEU A 165 -6.40 33.67 19.53
N THR A 166 -5.14 33.61 19.97
CA THR A 166 -4.78 33.68 21.40
C THR A 166 -4.25 35.05 21.83
N GLN A 167 -3.69 35.85 20.92
CA GLN A 167 -3.37 37.27 21.17
C GLN A 167 -4.63 38.13 21.05
N LYS A 168 -5.51 38.02 22.03
CA LYS A 168 -6.70 38.87 22.16
C LYS A 168 -6.48 39.94 23.22
N GLU A 169 -5.67 40.94 22.90
CA GLU A 169 -5.68 42.25 23.59
C GLU A 169 -5.76 43.46 22.64
N SER A 170 -5.92 43.29 21.32
CA SER A 170 -6.18 44.43 20.43
C SER A 170 -7.50 44.26 19.67
N ASN A 171 -8.46 45.12 19.98
CA ASN A 171 -9.69 45.33 19.23
C ASN A 171 -9.34 45.95 17.85
N ASN A 172 -9.04 45.12 16.84
CA ASN A 172 -9.02 45.58 15.45
C ASN A 172 -10.06 44.81 14.63
N SER A 173 -10.93 45.56 13.95
CA SER A 173 -12.03 45.04 13.12
C SER A 173 -11.57 44.15 11.95
N ASN A 174 -10.29 44.19 11.60
CA ASN A 174 -9.71 43.37 10.53
C ASN A 174 -9.54 41.89 10.93
N ASP A 175 -9.32 41.57 12.21
CA ASP A 175 -9.10 40.17 12.64
C ASP A 175 -10.38 39.34 12.58
N GLN A 176 -11.54 39.96 12.82
CA GLN A 176 -12.83 39.30 12.62
C GLN A 176 -13.07 38.96 11.14
N GLN A 177 -12.71 39.87 10.22
CA GLN A 177 -12.84 39.62 8.78
C GLN A 177 -11.95 38.46 8.32
N ILE A 178 -10.73 38.35 8.85
CA ILE A 178 -9.79 37.26 8.54
C ILE A 178 -10.32 35.91 9.06
N ILE A 179 -10.84 35.86 10.29
CA ILE A 179 -11.41 34.62 10.85
C ILE A 179 -12.66 34.18 10.07
N THR A 180 -13.53 35.12 9.71
CA THR A 180 -14.70 34.84 8.87
C THR A 180 -14.28 34.34 7.49
N LEU A 181 -13.24 34.93 6.90
CA LEU A 181 -12.69 34.50 5.60
C LEU A 181 -12.11 33.07 5.68
N ILE A 182 -11.41 32.72 6.76
CA ILE A 182 -10.88 31.37 6.98
C ILE A 182 -12.02 30.36 7.14
N LEU A 183 -13.07 30.69 7.89
CA LEU A 183 -14.25 29.82 8.04
C LEU A 183 -15.01 29.65 6.72
N ILE A 184 -15.10 30.70 5.91
CA ILE A 184 -15.67 30.66 4.56
C ILE A 184 -14.80 29.79 3.65
N LEU A 185 -13.48 29.94 3.68
CA LEU A 185 -12.56 29.10 2.91
C LEU A 185 -12.62 27.64 3.36
N LEU A 186 -12.73 27.36 4.65
CA LEU A 186 -12.88 26.01 5.17
C LEU A 186 -14.21 25.39 4.73
N SER A 187 -15.30 26.15 4.76
CA SER A 187 -16.63 25.69 4.35
C SER A 187 -16.72 25.52 2.83
N ILE A 188 -16.11 26.40 2.04
CA ILE A 188 -15.95 26.21 0.59
C ILE A 188 -15.11 24.97 0.31
N PHE A 189 -13.98 24.77 1.02
CA PHE A 189 -13.13 23.60 0.87
C PHE A 189 -13.88 22.29 1.17
N ILE A 190 -14.62 22.26 2.29
CA ILE A 190 -15.51 21.14 2.66
C ILE A 190 -16.60 20.93 1.60
N PHE A 191 -17.20 21.99 1.06
CA PHE A 191 -18.22 21.92 0.02
C PHE A 191 -17.65 21.38 -1.31
N THR A 192 -16.47 21.83 -1.74
CA THR A 192 -15.78 21.28 -2.93
C THR A 192 -15.42 19.80 -2.77
N ILE A 193 -14.99 19.37 -1.58
CA ILE A 193 -14.76 17.95 -1.30
C ILE A 193 -16.07 17.17 -1.41
N PHE A 194 -17.17 17.71 -0.89
CA PHE A 194 -18.48 17.05 -0.95
C PHE A 194 -19.03 16.96 -2.39
N SER A 195 -18.82 17.98 -3.21
CA SER A 195 -19.23 17.97 -4.63
C SER A 195 -18.41 17.01 -5.49
N PHE A 196 -17.14 16.77 -5.17
CA PHE A 196 -16.29 15.83 -5.93
C PHE A 196 -16.63 14.35 -5.68
N VAL A 197 -17.32 14.05 -4.58
CA VAL A 197 -17.70 12.66 -4.22
C VAL A 197 -18.85 12.12 -5.07
N ASN A 198 -19.59 12.98 -5.79
CA ASN A 198 -20.86 12.60 -6.42
C ASN A 198 -20.82 12.32 -7.93
N GLN A 199 -19.64 12.27 -8.57
CA GLN A 199 -19.57 11.86 -9.97
C GLN A 199 -19.30 10.36 -10.09
N SER A 200 -20.37 9.57 -10.00
CA SER A 200 -20.37 8.15 -10.35
C SER A 200 -20.27 8.00 -11.88
N GLN A 201 -19.05 8.12 -12.41
CA GLN A 201 -18.76 7.67 -13.76
C GLN A 201 -18.73 6.13 -13.79
N LYS A 202 -19.11 5.53 -14.92
CA LYS A 202 -18.91 4.11 -15.21
C LYS A 202 -17.40 3.83 -15.24
N GLN A 203 -16.82 3.51 -14.09
CA GLN A 203 -15.39 3.26 -13.94
C GLN A 203 -15.16 1.79 -13.65
N VAL A 204 -14.22 1.20 -14.39
CA VAL A 204 -13.61 -0.08 -14.04
C VAL A 204 -12.38 0.22 -13.19
N ILE A 205 -12.18 -0.48 -12.09
CA ILE A 205 -11.07 -0.26 -11.17
C ILE A 205 -10.06 -1.40 -11.36
N ILE A 206 -8.87 -1.09 -11.85
CA ILE A 206 -7.80 -2.10 -12.03
C ILE A 206 -6.78 -1.98 -10.91
N GLY A 207 -6.55 -3.10 -10.22
CA GLY A 207 -5.59 -3.25 -9.15
C GLY A 207 -4.27 -3.88 -9.60
N SER A 208 -3.27 -3.84 -8.73
CA SER A 208 -2.04 -4.62 -8.91
C SER A 208 -1.34 -4.91 -7.58
N LYS A 209 -0.49 -5.95 -7.61
CA LYS A 209 0.45 -6.20 -6.51
C LYS A 209 1.55 -5.14 -6.44
N ASN A 210 2.41 -5.22 -5.42
CA ASN A 210 3.35 -4.19 -5.02
C ASN A 210 4.76 -4.22 -5.67
N TYR A 211 4.88 -4.81 -6.86
CA TYR A 211 6.14 -4.84 -7.61
C TYR A 211 5.95 -4.45 -9.07
N THR A 212 7.04 -4.05 -9.73
CA THR A 212 7.04 -3.37 -11.02
C THR A 212 6.24 -4.09 -12.10
N GLU A 213 6.49 -5.38 -12.29
CA GLU A 213 5.76 -6.20 -13.27
C GLU A 213 4.24 -6.10 -13.09
N GLN A 214 3.76 -6.25 -11.86
CA GLN A 214 2.33 -6.20 -11.59
C GLN A 214 1.72 -4.83 -11.85
N VAL A 215 2.45 -3.74 -11.58
CA VAL A 215 2.03 -2.38 -11.94
C VAL A 215 2.00 -2.21 -13.47
N ILE A 216 2.96 -2.76 -14.20
CA ILE A 216 2.99 -2.77 -15.67
C ILE A 216 1.78 -3.53 -16.23
N LEU A 217 1.51 -4.73 -15.74
CA LEU A 217 0.38 -5.56 -16.19
C LEU A 217 -0.98 -4.90 -15.86
N GLY A 218 -1.11 -4.29 -14.68
CA GLY A 218 -2.30 -3.52 -14.31
C GLY A 218 -2.52 -2.32 -15.24
N GLU A 219 -1.45 -1.58 -15.57
CA GLU A 219 -1.52 -0.46 -16.51
C GLU A 219 -1.79 -0.93 -17.94
N MET A 220 -1.27 -2.09 -18.35
CA MET A 220 -1.53 -2.70 -19.64
C MET A 220 -3.02 -3.03 -19.82
N ILE A 221 -3.63 -3.68 -18.83
CA ILE A 221 -5.07 -3.92 -18.81
C ILE A 221 -5.85 -2.61 -18.83
N ALA A 222 -5.45 -1.62 -18.02
CA ALA A 222 -6.14 -0.35 -17.93
C ALA A 222 -6.15 0.41 -19.28
N GLN A 223 -4.98 0.56 -19.91
CA GLN A 223 -4.87 1.22 -21.21
C GLN A 223 -5.58 0.44 -22.31
N HIS A 224 -5.49 -0.89 -22.31
CA HIS A 224 -6.17 -1.72 -23.31
C HIS A 224 -7.70 -1.56 -23.26
N ILE A 225 -8.28 -1.51 -22.05
CA ILE A 225 -9.71 -1.23 -21.85
C ILE A 225 -10.08 0.17 -22.34
N GLU A 226 -9.29 1.18 -21.99
CA GLU A 226 -9.54 2.58 -22.37
C GLU A 226 -9.37 2.85 -23.88
N ASN A 227 -8.48 2.11 -24.54
CA ASN A 227 -8.27 2.19 -25.99
C ASN A 227 -9.38 1.46 -26.77
N SER A 228 -9.88 0.34 -26.21
CA SER A 228 -10.87 -0.52 -26.86
C SER A 228 -12.33 -0.21 -26.48
N SER A 229 -12.59 0.79 -25.64
CA SER A 229 -13.95 1.14 -25.19
C SER A 229 -14.07 2.57 -24.64
N ASP A 230 -15.30 3.04 -24.44
CA ASP A 230 -15.59 4.34 -23.79
C ASP A 230 -15.44 4.31 -22.25
N LEU A 231 -15.01 3.18 -21.67
CA LEU A 231 -14.84 3.03 -20.24
C LEU A 231 -13.64 3.84 -19.76
N LYS A 232 -13.76 4.40 -18.55
CA LYS A 232 -12.62 4.99 -17.83
C LYS A 232 -12.12 4.00 -16.80
N VAL A 233 -10.80 3.87 -16.70
CA VAL A 233 -10.19 2.95 -15.75
C VAL A 233 -9.57 3.72 -14.59
N THR A 234 -9.98 3.40 -13.38
CA THR A 234 -9.34 3.90 -12.17
C THR A 234 -8.22 2.95 -11.76
N ARG A 235 -6.99 3.47 -11.71
CA ARG A 235 -5.82 2.70 -11.27
C ARG A 235 -5.75 2.65 -9.74
N ARG A 236 -5.72 1.44 -9.17
CA ARG A 236 -5.45 1.17 -7.75
C ARG A 236 -4.28 0.21 -7.63
N PHE A 237 -3.12 0.64 -8.10
CA PHE A 237 -1.91 -0.17 -8.10
C PHE A 237 -1.23 -0.22 -6.75
N ASN A 238 -0.29 -1.14 -6.62
CA ASN A 238 0.60 -1.25 -5.47
C ASN A 238 -0.17 -1.53 -4.16
N LEU A 239 -1.17 -2.43 -4.21
CA LEU A 239 -2.03 -2.73 -3.06
C LEU A 239 -1.30 -3.57 -1.99
N GLY A 240 -0.35 -4.40 -2.41
CA GLY A 240 0.36 -5.35 -1.54
C GLY A 240 0.61 -6.67 -2.27
N GLY A 241 0.79 -7.75 -1.51
CA GLY A 241 0.93 -9.09 -2.07
C GLY A 241 -0.40 -9.72 -2.51
N THR A 242 -0.33 -10.99 -2.86
CA THR A 242 -1.45 -11.84 -3.33
C THR A 242 -2.71 -11.71 -2.47
N PHE A 243 -2.60 -11.91 -1.16
CA PHE A 243 -3.76 -11.89 -0.25
C PHE A 243 -4.49 -10.56 -0.24
N ILE A 244 -3.77 -9.44 -0.32
CA ILE A 244 -4.36 -8.10 -0.28
C ILE A 244 -5.14 -7.85 -1.58
N CYS A 245 -4.57 -8.21 -2.74
CA CYS A 245 -5.29 -8.09 -4.02
C CYS A 245 -6.52 -9.02 -4.07
N HIS A 246 -6.41 -10.24 -3.54
CA HIS A 246 -7.51 -11.20 -3.50
C HIS A 246 -8.67 -10.73 -2.61
N GLU A 247 -8.40 -10.18 -1.42
CA GLU A 247 -9.46 -9.61 -0.59
C GLU A 247 -10.04 -8.33 -1.19
N ALA A 248 -9.23 -7.49 -1.87
CA ALA A 248 -9.71 -6.29 -2.55
C ALA A 248 -10.70 -6.61 -3.68
N ILE A 249 -10.42 -7.62 -4.51
CA ILE A 249 -11.33 -8.00 -5.60
C ILE A 249 -12.64 -8.59 -5.06
N LYS A 250 -12.56 -9.43 -4.00
CA LYS A 250 -13.74 -9.99 -3.32
C LYS A 250 -14.61 -8.93 -2.65
N ALA A 251 -13.99 -7.88 -2.13
CA ALA A 251 -14.67 -6.73 -1.54
C ALA A 251 -15.23 -5.76 -2.60
N GLU A 252 -15.09 -6.06 -3.91
CA GLU A 252 -15.45 -5.18 -5.03
C GLU A 252 -14.75 -3.81 -4.98
N GLU A 253 -13.58 -3.73 -4.33
CA GLU A 253 -12.78 -2.50 -4.26
C GLU A 253 -11.85 -2.32 -5.46
N ILE A 254 -11.58 -3.43 -6.16
CA ILE A 254 -11.06 -3.49 -7.52
C ILE A 254 -11.94 -4.44 -8.34
N ASP A 255 -12.04 -4.19 -9.64
CA ASP A 255 -12.79 -5.01 -10.58
C ASP A 255 -11.94 -6.11 -11.22
N GLY A 256 -10.65 -5.87 -11.35
CA GLY A 256 -9.71 -6.86 -11.85
C GLY A 256 -8.25 -6.53 -11.57
N TYR A 257 -7.41 -7.55 -11.66
CA TYR A 257 -5.95 -7.48 -11.54
C TYR A 257 -5.34 -8.72 -12.22
N VAL A 258 -4.01 -8.81 -12.28
CA VAL A 258 -3.33 -10.01 -12.76
C VAL A 258 -2.88 -10.87 -11.58
N GLU A 259 -3.21 -12.16 -11.64
CA GLU A 259 -2.76 -13.17 -10.70
C GLU A 259 -1.93 -14.23 -11.42
N TYR A 260 -1.13 -15.00 -10.68
CA TYR A 260 -0.42 -16.17 -11.19
C TYR A 260 -1.11 -17.41 -10.69
N ILE A 261 -1.43 -18.34 -11.60
CA ILE A 261 -2.27 -19.49 -11.28
C ILE A 261 -1.68 -20.39 -10.19
N GLY A 262 -0.36 -20.66 -10.19
CA GLY A 262 0.28 -21.44 -9.13
C GLY A 262 0.23 -20.77 -7.77
N THR A 263 0.25 -19.43 -7.74
CA THR A 263 0.07 -18.67 -6.50
C THR A 263 -1.37 -18.73 -6.01
N ALA A 264 -2.36 -18.54 -6.89
CA ALA A 264 -3.76 -18.73 -6.52
C ALA A 264 -4.01 -20.16 -5.99
N PHE A 265 -3.47 -21.16 -6.66
CA PHE A 265 -3.65 -22.57 -6.33
C PHE A 265 -3.11 -22.94 -4.93
N THR A 266 -1.91 -22.48 -4.60
CA THR A 266 -1.25 -22.81 -3.33
C THR A 266 -1.67 -21.87 -2.21
N ALA A 267 -1.61 -20.56 -2.43
CA ALA A 267 -1.81 -19.57 -1.38
C ALA A 267 -3.30 -19.33 -1.07
N ILE A 268 -4.18 -19.34 -2.08
CA ILE A 268 -5.62 -19.07 -1.90
C ILE A 268 -6.40 -20.36 -1.72
N LEU A 269 -6.28 -21.32 -2.65
CA LEU A 269 -7.01 -22.59 -2.58
C LEU A 269 -6.43 -23.58 -1.55
N LYS A 270 -5.24 -23.29 -0.99
CA LYS A 270 -4.53 -24.15 -0.03
C LYS A 270 -4.28 -25.57 -0.57
N ARG A 271 -4.01 -25.70 -1.88
CA ARG A 271 -3.61 -26.95 -2.52
C ARG A 271 -2.10 -27.11 -2.47
N LYS A 272 -1.64 -28.37 -2.56
CA LYS A 272 -0.21 -28.66 -2.72
C LYS A 272 0.23 -28.28 -4.13
N PRO A 273 1.45 -27.78 -4.34
CA PRO A 273 1.95 -27.41 -5.67
C PRO A 273 1.96 -28.63 -6.61
N VAL A 274 1.62 -28.39 -7.88
CA VAL A 274 1.61 -29.38 -8.97
C VAL A 274 2.17 -28.71 -10.23
N ASN A 275 2.93 -29.45 -11.04
CA ASN A 275 3.59 -28.97 -12.26
C ASN A 275 2.78 -29.29 -13.52
N ASP A 276 1.45 -29.17 -13.44
CA ASP A 276 0.53 -29.35 -14.57
C ASP A 276 -0.26 -28.06 -14.76
N THR A 277 0.18 -27.24 -15.72
CA THR A 277 -0.37 -25.91 -15.98
C THR A 277 -1.86 -25.97 -16.31
N ASP A 278 -2.28 -26.92 -17.14
CA ASP A 278 -3.68 -27.04 -17.54
C ASP A 278 -4.57 -27.45 -16.36
N LEU A 279 -4.12 -28.43 -15.57
CA LEU A 279 -4.82 -28.85 -14.35
C LEU A 279 -4.97 -27.67 -13.39
N VAL A 280 -3.87 -26.97 -13.10
CA VAL A 280 -3.84 -25.83 -12.18
C VAL A 280 -4.76 -24.71 -12.67
N TYR A 281 -4.69 -24.35 -13.95
CA TYR A 281 -5.56 -23.33 -14.54
C TYR A 281 -7.05 -23.71 -14.42
N GLN A 282 -7.43 -24.95 -14.77
CA GLN A 282 -8.82 -25.39 -14.70
C GLN A 282 -9.35 -25.43 -13.27
N GLU A 283 -8.56 -25.91 -12.30
CA GLU A 283 -8.96 -25.90 -10.89
C GLU A 283 -9.12 -24.50 -10.33
N VAL A 284 -8.15 -23.61 -10.59
CA VAL A 284 -8.22 -22.20 -10.16
C VAL A 284 -9.44 -21.52 -10.77
N LYS A 285 -9.64 -21.66 -12.09
CA LYS A 285 -10.79 -21.09 -12.80
C LYS A 285 -12.12 -21.57 -12.21
N LYS A 286 -12.27 -22.88 -12.02
CA LYS A 286 -13.49 -23.48 -11.46
C LYS A 286 -13.77 -22.96 -10.04
N PHE A 287 -12.77 -23.00 -9.16
CA PHE A 287 -12.93 -22.61 -7.76
C PHE A 287 -13.21 -21.11 -7.62
N TYR A 288 -12.49 -20.26 -8.37
CA TYR A 288 -12.71 -18.81 -8.36
C TYR A 288 -14.12 -18.44 -8.83
N ASN A 289 -14.61 -19.13 -9.87
CA ASN A 289 -15.95 -18.90 -10.39
C ASN A 289 -17.03 -19.30 -9.37
N GLN A 290 -16.89 -20.48 -8.75
CA GLN A 290 -17.90 -21.05 -7.85
C GLN A 290 -17.93 -20.38 -6.47
N GLU A 291 -16.77 -20.18 -5.84
CA GLU A 291 -16.69 -19.73 -4.45
C GLU A 291 -16.63 -18.21 -4.32
N PHE A 292 -16.00 -17.53 -5.29
CA PHE A 292 -15.70 -16.11 -5.19
C PHE A 292 -16.43 -15.25 -6.23
N LYS A 293 -17.15 -15.85 -7.18
CA LYS A 293 -17.79 -15.14 -8.30
C LYS A 293 -16.78 -14.32 -9.12
N LEU A 294 -15.58 -14.86 -9.26
CA LEU A 294 -14.49 -14.29 -10.05
C LEU A 294 -14.30 -15.11 -11.32
N GLU A 295 -14.08 -14.45 -12.44
CA GLU A 295 -13.73 -15.10 -13.69
C GLU A 295 -12.22 -15.00 -13.92
N VAL A 296 -11.59 -16.14 -14.21
CA VAL A 296 -10.18 -16.24 -14.57
C VAL A 296 -10.09 -16.25 -16.09
N MET A 297 -9.48 -15.20 -16.63
CA MET A 297 -9.28 -15.03 -18.08
C MET A 297 -8.15 -15.95 -18.58
N PRO A 298 -8.09 -16.19 -19.90
CA PRO A 298 -6.93 -16.83 -20.51
C PRO A 298 -5.61 -16.12 -20.17
N SER A 299 -4.53 -16.89 -20.15
CA SER A 299 -3.17 -16.42 -19.90
C SER A 299 -2.75 -15.30 -20.85
N LEU A 300 -1.98 -14.35 -20.32
CA LEU A 300 -1.35 -13.28 -21.10
C LEU A 300 -0.23 -13.80 -22.00
N GLY A 301 0.29 -15.02 -21.77
CA GLY A 301 1.27 -15.67 -22.64
C GLY A 301 2.66 -15.89 -22.04
N PHE A 302 2.84 -15.57 -20.76
CA PHE A 302 4.12 -15.76 -20.07
C PHE A 302 3.95 -16.32 -18.66
N GLU A 303 5.04 -16.89 -18.18
CA GLU A 303 5.20 -17.34 -16.80
C GLU A 303 6.26 -16.50 -16.09
N ASN A 304 6.03 -16.23 -14.81
CA ASN A 304 7.02 -15.65 -13.91
C ASN A 304 7.24 -16.57 -12.70
N THR A 305 8.19 -17.49 -12.86
CA THR A 305 8.56 -18.41 -11.78
C THR A 305 9.62 -17.83 -10.85
N TYR A 306 9.68 -18.37 -9.63
CA TYR A 306 10.76 -18.10 -8.70
C TYR A 306 12.09 -18.67 -9.22
N THR A 307 13.18 -17.98 -8.91
CA THR A 307 14.54 -18.46 -9.17
C THR A 307 15.43 -18.14 -7.97
N LEU A 308 16.51 -18.91 -7.80
CA LEU A 308 17.57 -18.54 -6.87
C LEU A 308 18.67 -17.82 -7.64
N LEU A 309 19.08 -16.69 -7.08
CA LEU A 309 20.08 -15.80 -7.66
C LEU A 309 21.37 -15.86 -6.84
N VAL A 310 22.49 -15.94 -7.55
CA VAL A 310 23.83 -15.68 -7.05
C VAL A 310 24.49 -14.60 -7.90
N ARG A 311 25.60 -14.00 -7.44
CA ARG A 311 26.39 -13.12 -8.30
C ARG A 311 27.01 -13.92 -9.44
N GLU A 312 27.14 -13.34 -10.63
CA GLU A 312 27.75 -14.01 -11.79
C GLU A 312 29.22 -14.39 -11.53
N GLU A 313 29.98 -13.54 -10.81
CA GLU A 313 31.34 -13.88 -10.33
C GLU A 313 31.37 -15.14 -9.46
N THR A 314 30.33 -15.35 -8.64
CA THR A 314 30.22 -16.50 -7.72
C THR A 314 29.83 -17.75 -8.50
N ALA A 315 28.90 -17.63 -9.45
CA ALA A 315 28.54 -18.72 -10.37
C ALA A 315 29.76 -19.22 -11.15
N LYS A 316 30.57 -18.31 -11.71
CA LYS A 316 31.80 -18.66 -12.44
C LYS A 316 32.85 -19.30 -11.53
N LYS A 317 33.09 -18.73 -10.34
CA LYS A 317 34.10 -19.21 -9.38
C LYS A 317 33.83 -20.64 -8.90
N TYR A 318 32.57 -20.98 -8.63
CA TYR A 318 32.17 -22.29 -8.10
C TYR A 318 31.55 -23.21 -9.17
N ASN A 319 31.52 -22.78 -10.44
CA ASN A 319 30.91 -23.48 -11.57
C ASN A 319 29.44 -23.88 -11.30
N LEU A 320 28.66 -22.93 -10.76
CA LEU A 320 27.26 -23.14 -10.39
C LEU A 320 26.37 -22.98 -11.62
N LYS A 321 25.45 -23.93 -11.84
CA LYS A 321 24.44 -23.87 -12.91
C LYS A 321 23.03 -24.11 -12.39
N THR A 322 22.91 -24.87 -11.31
CA THR A 322 21.65 -25.38 -10.79
C THR A 322 21.47 -25.07 -9.31
N ILE A 323 20.25 -25.16 -8.81
CA ILE A 323 19.98 -24.98 -7.37
C ILE A 323 20.67 -26.08 -6.57
N SER A 324 20.75 -27.31 -7.09
CA SER A 324 21.50 -28.39 -6.42
C SER A 324 22.99 -28.09 -6.21
N ASP A 325 23.62 -27.28 -7.08
CA ASP A 325 25.05 -26.95 -6.97
C ASP A 325 25.37 -26.12 -5.73
N VAL A 326 24.41 -25.31 -5.23
CA VAL A 326 24.64 -24.40 -4.10
C VAL A 326 24.58 -25.08 -2.73
N THR A 327 23.96 -26.26 -2.64
CA THR A 327 23.69 -26.97 -1.37
C THR A 327 24.94 -27.20 -0.52
N GLN A 328 26.10 -27.44 -1.13
CA GLN A 328 27.36 -27.63 -0.41
C GLN A 328 27.91 -26.34 0.22
N TYR A 329 27.51 -25.17 -0.29
CA TYR A 329 27.99 -23.86 0.13
C TYR A 329 27.05 -23.17 1.11
N THR A 330 25.74 -23.49 1.08
CA THR A 330 24.74 -22.84 1.94
C THR A 330 25.09 -22.82 3.43
N PRO A 331 25.79 -23.81 4.04
CA PRO A 331 26.12 -23.74 5.47
C PRO A 331 27.01 -22.55 5.84
N LYS A 332 27.79 -22.03 4.89
CA LYS A 332 28.69 -20.88 5.08
C LYS A 332 28.16 -19.58 4.47
N TRP A 333 27.08 -19.66 3.71
CA TRP A 333 26.50 -18.52 3.01
C TRP A 333 25.43 -17.84 3.84
N THR A 334 25.22 -16.56 3.56
CA THR A 334 24.07 -15.82 4.08
C THR A 334 23.03 -15.70 2.97
N ALA A 335 21.78 -16.05 3.25
CA ALA A 335 20.68 -15.88 2.31
C ALA A 335 19.77 -14.71 2.71
N ALA A 336 19.06 -14.15 1.74
CA ALA A 336 17.93 -13.26 1.98
C ALA A 336 16.72 -13.62 1.13
N PHE A 337 15.54 -13.54 1.74
CA PHE A 337 14.27 -13.89 1.13
C PHE A 337 13.18 -12.87 1.50
N SER A 338 12.14 -12.75 0.66
CA SER A 338 10.97 -11.93 1.00
C SER A 338 10.17 -12.58 2.12
N TYR A 339 9.40 -11.79 2.86
CA TYR A 339 8.51 -12.31 3.91
C TYR A 339 7.53 -13.35 3.35
N GLU A 340 6.99 -13.09 2.16
CA GLU A 340 6.07 -14.01 1.49
C GLU A 340 6.78 -15.32 1.11
N PHE A 341 7.99 -15.26 0.55
CA PHE A 341 8.75 -16.46 0.19
C PHE A 341 9.14 -17.31 1.42
N LEU A 342 9.44 -16.68 2.55
CA LEU A 342 9.73 -17.39 3.80
C LEU A 342 8.52 -18.10 4.40
N ALA A 343 7.31 -17.57 4.19
CA ALA A 343 6.09 -18.06 4.83
C ALA A 343 5.35 -19.13 4.01
N ARG A 344 5.54 -19.15 2.69
CA ARG A 344 4.76 -20.00 1.77
C ARG A 344 5.27 -21.44 1.68
N GLU A 345 4.36 -22.41 1.52
CA GLU A 345 4.73 -23.83 1.35
C GLU A 345 5.47 -24.09 0.03
N ASP A 346 5.10 -23.37 -1.04
CA ASP A 346 5.80 -23.33 -2.33
C ASP A 346 7.01 -22.38 -2.34
N GLY A 347 7.38 -21.82 -1.18
CA GLY A 347 8.54 -20.95 -0.98
C GLY A 347 9.70 -21.65 -0.26
N TYR A 348 10.41 -20.92 0.59
CA TYR A 348 11.62 -21.38 1.28
C TYR A 348 11.44 -22.69 2.09
N PRO A 349 10.37 -22.89 2.90
CA PRO A 349 10.18 -24.13 3.65
C PRO A 349 10.20 -25.39 2.78
N GLY A 350 9.47 -25.40 1.66
CA GLY A 350 9.44 -26.54 0.75
C GLY A 350 10.72 -26.65 -0.09
N LEU A 351 11.28 -25.52 -0.54
CA LEU A 351 12.51 -25.48 -1.31
C LEU A 351 13.69 -26.04 -0.51
N SER A 352 13.87 -25.56 0.73
CA SER A 352 14.93 -26.01 1.64
C SER A 352 14.84 -27.52 1.89
N LYS A 353 13.64 -28.08 2.02
CA LYS A 353 13.42 -29.52 2.17
C LYS A 353 13.80 -30.30 0.90
N THR A 354 13.40 -29.82 -0.27
CA THR A 354 13.63 -30.48 -1.57
C THR A 354 15.10 -30.48 -1.99
N TYR A 355 15.79 -29.37 -1.74
CA TYR A 355 17.20 -29.17 -2.11
C TYR A 355 18.19 -29.39 -0.97
N ASN A 356 17.69 -29.66 0.25
CA ASN A 356 18.48 -29.81 1.46
C ASN A 356 19.35 -28.56 1.76
N LEU A 357 18.81 -27.36 1.48
CA LEU A 357 19.49 -26.08 1.73
C LEU A 357 19.59 -25.85 3.24
N LYS A 358 20.81 -25.70 3.75
CA LYS A 358 21.10 -25.50 5.18
C LYS A 358 21.92 -24.25 5.34
N PHE A 359 21.38 -23.22 6.00
CA PHE A 359 22.10 -22.01 6.35
C PHE A 359 22.49 -22.03 7.82
N SER A 360 23.68 -21.52 8.16
CA SER A 360 24.13 -21.43 9.56
C SER A 360 23.36 -20.39 10.37
N GLN A 361 22.81 -19.39 9.69
CA GLN A 361 21.91 -18.40 10.25
C GLN A 361 20.58 -18.46 9.51
N GLN A 362 19.49 -18.02 10.17
CA GLN A 362 18.23 -17.87 9.46
C GLN A 362 18.41 -16.85 8.32
N PRO A 363 17.84 -17.13 7.13
CA PRO A 363 17.87 -16.16 6.04
C PRO A 363 17.29 -14.81 6.47
N ASN A 364 17.91 -13.73 6.02
CA ASN A 364 17.46 -12.37 6.29
C ASN A 364 16.15 -12.10 5.54
N THR A 365 15.26 -11.32 6.16
CA THR A 365 14.01 -10.87 5.51
C THR A 365 14.19 -9.46 4.94
N MET A 366 13.87 -9.28 3.66
CA MET A 366 13.93 -7.96 3.00
C MET A 366 13.05 -7.91 1.75
N GLU A 367 12.71 -6.71 1.31
CA GLU A 367 11.94 -6.49 0.07
C GLU A 367 12.72 -6.92 -1.19
N LEU A 368 12.01 -7.30 -2.24
CA LEU A 368 12.59 -7.90 -3.46
C LEU A 368 13.72 -7.06 -4.07
N GLY A 369 13.49 -5.78 -4.36
CA GLY A 369 14.52 -4.94 -4.95
C GLY A 369 15.76 -4.79 -4.04
N LEU A 370 15.56 -4.76 -2.71
CA LEU A 370 16.66 -4.68 -1.74
C LEU A 370 17.48 -5.98 -1.72
N MET A 371 16.86 -7.15 -1.95
CA MET A 371 17.57 -8.43 -2.05
C MET A 371 18.61 -8.43 -3.14
N TYR A 372 18.24 -7.95 -4.33
CA TYR A 372 19.13 -8.04 -5.48
C TYR A 372 20.32 -7.10 -5.30
N ARG A 373 20.08 -5.93 -4.74
CA ARG A 373 21.14 -4.99 -4.38
C ARG A 373 22.02 -5.52 -3.25
N ALA A 374 21.45 -6.11 -2.21
CA ALA A 374 22.23 -6.74 -1.14
C ALA A 374 23.11 -7.89 -1.67
N LEU A 375 22.61 -8.66 -2.63
CA LEU A 375 23.39 -9.70 -3.31
C LEU A 375 24.54 -9.11 -4.12
N ALA A 376 24.27 -8.07 -4.92
CA ALA A 376 25.28 -7.37 -5.72
C ALA A 376 26.36 -6.69 -4.86
N GLU A 377 25.97 -6.07 -3.75
CA GLU A 377 26.84 -5.39 -2.78
C GLU A 377 27.56 -6.36 -1.82
N LYS A 378 27.40 -7.69 -2.00
CA LYS A 378 28.06 -8.74 -1.22
C LYS A 378 27.64 -8.80 0.26
N ASN A 379 26.46 -8.25 0.59
CA ASN A 379 25.87 -8.35 1.93
C ASN A 379 25.22 -9.72 2.19
N VAL A 380 24.80 -10.40 1.12
CA VAL A 380 24.28 -11.79 1.13
C VAL A 380 24.84 -12.56 -0.06
N ASP A 381 24.78 -13.89 -0.05
CA ASP A 381 25.34 -14.76 -1.08
C ASP A 381 24.31 -15.42 -1.98
N LEU A 382 23.06 -15.52 -1.52
CA LEU A 382 21.96 -16.16 -2.22
C LEU A 382 20.66 -15.42 -1.93
N VAL A 383 19.87 -15.15 -2.96
CA VAL A 383 18.51 -14.63 -2.78
C VAL A 383 17.50 -15.37 -3.64
N ALA A 384 16.22 -15.27 -3.29
CA ALA A 384 15.14 -15.66 -4.19
C ALA A 384 14.66 -14.44 -4.97
N GLY A 385 14.52 -14.61 -6.29
CA GLY A 385 14.04 -13.59 -7.20
C GLY A 385 13.00 -14.14 -8.17
N PHE A 386 12.59 -13.30 -9.10
CA PHE A 386 11.63 -13.60 -10.15
C PHE A 386 12.34 -13.71 -11.50
N SER A 387 12.03 -14.76 -12.26
CA SER A 387 12.65 -15.05 -13.56
C SER A 387 12.49 -13.93 -14.60
N THR A 388 11.50 -13.06 -14.43
CA THR A 388 11.21 -11.94 -15.33
C THR A 388 11.77 -10.59 -14.85
N ASP A 389 12.50 -10.56 -13.74
CA ASP A 389 12.92 -9.30 -13.12
C ASP A 389 14.04 -8.61 -13.91
N GLY A 390 13.83 -7.33 -14.24
CA GLY A 390 14.75 -6.54 -15.05
C GLY A 390 16.11 -6.31 -14.37
N LEU A 391 16.14 -6.34 -13.04
CA LEU A 391 17.35 -6.06 -12.26
C LEU A 391 18.42 -7.15 -12.39
N ILE A 392 18.05 -8.39 -12.71
CA ILE A 392 18.97 -9.54 -12.81
C ILE A 392 20.11 -9.26 -13.79
N SER A 393 19.77 -8.78 -14.98
CA SER A 393 20.75 -8.47 -16.03
C SER A 393 21.62 -7.24 -15.72
N THR A 394 21.08 -6.28 -14.96
CA THR A 394 21.78 -5.01 -14.65
C THR A 394 22.75 -5.10 -13.50
N LEU A 395 22.55 -6.08 -12.63
CA LEU A 395 23.33 -6.27 -11.40
C LEU A 395 24.32 -7.45 -11.52
N ASP A 396 24.56 -7.93 -12.75
CA ASP A 396 25.42 -9.08 -13.05
C ASP A 396 25.08 -10.29 -12.17
N LEU A 397 23.79 -10.60 -12.07
CA LEU A 397 23.27 -11.73 -11.30
C LEU A 397 23.00 -12.92 -12.20
N TYR A 398 23.22 -14.11 -11.66
CA TYR A 398 23.05 -15.38 -12.35
C TYR A 398 21.86 -16.15 -11.77
N MET A 399 20.91 -16.50 -12.64
CA MET A 399 19.77 -17.36 -12.33
C MET A 399 20.19 -18.83 -12.31
N LEU A 400 20.02 -19.47 -11.16
CA LEU A 400 20.23 -20.91 -11.02
C LEU A 400 19.03 -21.66 -11.60
N LYS A 401 19.29 -22.69 -12.41
CA LYS A 401 18.25 -23.56 -12.95
C LYS A 401 17.66 -24.43 -11.83
N ASP A 402 16.34 -24.48 -11.76
CA ASP A 402 15.59 -25.42 -10.90
C ASP A 402 15.66 -26.83 -11.49
N ASP A 403 16.71 -27.58 -11.13
CA ASP A 403 17.01 -28.90 -11.71
C ASP A 403 16.07 -30.03 -11.24
N LYS A 404 15.33 -29.82 -10.16
CA LYS A 404 14.33 -30.75 -9.63
C LYS A 404 12.88 -30.36 -9.96
N ASN A 405 12.68 -29.28 -10.73
CA ASN A 405 11.36 -28.72 -11.04
C ASN A 405 10.51 -28.54 -9.78
N TYR A 406 11.07 -27.92 -8.74
CA TYR A 406 10.37 -27.69 -7.48
C TYR A 406 9.27 -26.62 -7.62
N PHE A 407 9.56 -25.53 -8.34
CA PHE A 407 8.63 -24.43 -8.46
C PHE A 407 7.45 -24.81 -9.36
N PRO A 408 6.20 -24.56 -8.91
CA PRO A 408 5.01 -24.81 -9.71
C PRO A 408 4.91 -23.80 -10.87
N THR A 409 3.93 -24.01 -11.74
CA THR A 409 3.63 -23.09 -12.83
C THR A 409 3.06 -21.75 -12.34
N TYR A 410 3.68 -20.64 -12.76
CA TYR A 410 3.25 -19.28 -12.44
C TYR A 410 2.83 -18.51 -13.70
N GLU A 411 1.86 -19.06 -14.43
CA GLU A 411 1.30 -18.38 -15.60
C GLU A 411 0.45 -17.16 -15.21
N ALA A 412 0.68 -16.03 -15.88
CA ALA A 412 0.01 -14.77 -15.58
C ALA A 412 -1.39 -14.69 -16.22
N VAL A 413 -2.43 -14.59 -15.39
CA VAL A 413 -3.84 -14.55 -15.81
C VAL A 413 -4.56 -13.33 -15.26
N PRO A 414 -5.34 -12.60 -16.07
CA PRO A 414 -6.26 -11.60 -15.55
C PRO A 414 -7.40 -12.26 -14.77
N VAL A 415 -7.74 -11.72 -13.60
CA VAL A 415 -8.88 -12.15 -12.79
C VAL A 415 -9.83 -10.97 -12.62
N PHE A 416 -11.12 -11.19 -12.88
CA PHE A 416 -12.14 -10.14 -12.87
C PHE A 416 -13.41 -10.53 -12.10
N ASN A 417 -14.06 -9.53 -11.50
CA ASN A 417 -15.39 -9.69 -10.91
C ASN A 417 -16.43 -10.04 -11.99
N GLN A 418 -17.18 -11.12 -11.80
CA GLN A 418 -18.25 -11.50 -12.75
C GLN A 418 -19.31 -10.39 -12.88
N LYS A 419 -19.62 -9.69 -11.79
CA LYS A 419 -20.54 -8.55 -11.79
C LYS A 419 -20.11 -7.47 -12.77
N THR A 420 -18.82 -7.12 -12.80
CA THR A 420 -18.27 -6.10 -13.70
C THR A 420 -18.33 -6.55 -15.15
N LEU A 421 -18.01 -7.82 -15.43
CA LEU A 421 -18.13 -8.41 -16.77
C LEU A 421 -19.58 -8.46 -17.25
N GLN A 422 -20.54 -8.70 -16.36
CA GLN A 422 -21.98 -8.67 -16.68
C GLN A 422 -22.49 -7.25 -16.94
N GLN A 423 -22.00 -6.26 -16.18
CA GLN A 423 -22.33 -4.84 -16.39
C GLN A 423 -21.71 -4.28 -17.68
N HIS A 424 -20.58 -4.85 -18.10
CA HIS A 424 -19.84 -4.45 -19.30
C HIS A 424 -19.56 -5.67 -20.20
N PRO A 425 -20.54 -6.20 -20.96
CA PRO A 425 -20.39 -7.44 -21.71
C PRO A 425 -19.25 -7.45 -22.74
N ASN A 426 -18.91 -6.29 -23.29
CA ASN A 426 -17.79 -6.13 -24.23
C ASN A 426 -16.41 -6.27 -23.53
N LEU A 427 -16.35 -6.16 -22.20
CA LEU A 427 -15.08 -6.21 -21.47
C LEU A 427 -14.41 -7.58 -21.61
N THR A 428 -15.17 -8.67 -21.61
CA THR A 428 -14.64 -10.02 -21.79
C THR A 428 -13.91 -10.16 -23.13
N SER A 429 -14.52 -9.71 -24.24
CA SER A 429 -13.90 -9.81 -25.56
C SER A 429 -12.69 -8.88 -25.71
N ILE A 430 -12.72 -7.72 -25.06
CA ILE A 430 -11.56 -6.81 -24.99
C ILE A 430 -10.39 -7.52 -24.28
N LEU A 431 -10.62 -8.05 -23.08
CA LEU A 431 -9.58 -8.70 -22.28
C LEU A 431 -9.00 -9.94 -22.97
N GLN A 432 -9.84 -10.72 -23.66
CA GLN A 432 -9.40 -11.90 -24.41
C GLN A 432 -8.38 -11.58 -25.52
N LYS A 433 -8.39 -10.35 -26.08
CA LYS A 433 -7.40 -9.94 -27.10
C LYS A 433 -5.97 -9.85 -26.55
N LEU A 434 -5.80 -9.74 -25.24
CA LEU A 434 -4.48 -9.76 -24.59
C LEU A 434 -3.94 -11.19 -24.40
N SER A 435 -4.75 -12.22 -24.67
CA SER A 435 -4.31 -13.59 -24.44
C SER A 435 -3.18 -13.99 -25.38
N GLY A 436 -2.10 -14.52 -24.81
CA GLY A 436 -0.92 -14.95 -25.56
C GLY A 436 -0.11 -13.80 -26.19
N LYS A 437 -0.33 -12.55 -25.78
CA LYS A 437 0.31 -11.36 -26.37
C LYS A 437 1.54 -10.84 -25.63
N VAL A 438 1.81 -11.35 -24.44
CA VAL A 438 2.95 -10.92 -23.62
C VAL A 438 3.88 -12.13 -23.45
N SER A 439 5.09 -12.03 -24.00
CA SER A 439 6.14 -13.04 -23.77
C SER A 439 6.96 -12.75 -22.51
N SER A 440 7.73 -13.75 -22.04
CA SER A 440 8.67 -13.57 -20.92
C SER A 440 9.74 -12.53 -21.26
N GLU A 441 10.22 -12.47 -22.50
CA GLU A 441 11.18 -11.49 -22.98
C GLU A 441 10.61 -10.07 -23.00
N ASP A 442 9.34 -9.92 -23.40
CA ASP A 442 8.66 -8.62 -23.40
C ASP A 442 8.55 -8.07 -21.99
N ILE A 443 8.07 -8.88 -21.05
CA ILE A 443 7.88 -8.42 -19.68
C ILE A 443 9.22 -8.15 -18.99
N GLN A 444 10.26 -8.95 -19.24
CA GLN A 444 11.63 -8.67 -18.78
C GLN A 444 12.13 -7.31 -19.28
N LYS A 445 11.90 -7.02 -20.56
CA LYS A 445 12.27 -5.72 -21.14
C LYS A 445 11.48 -4.57 -20.55
N LEU A 446 10.18 -4.74 -20.32
CA LEU A 446 9.35 -3.71 -19.70
C LEU A 446 9.77 -3.46 -18.25
N ASN A 447 10.03 -4.51 -17.48
CA ASN A 447 10.58 -4.42 -16.13
C ASN A 447 11.91 -3.66 -16.15
N TYR A 448 12.83 -4.02 -17.05
CA TYR A 448 14.11 -3.32 -17.21
C TYR A 448 13.94 -1.82 -17.49
N LEU A 449 13.07 -1.45 -18.43
CA LEU A 449 12.85 -0.03 -18.78
C LEU A 449 12.33 0.79 -17.58
N VAL A 450 11.56 0.18 -16.69
CA VAL A 450 11.01 0.87 -15.51
C VAL A 450 12.01 0.87 -14.36
N ASP A 451 12.61 -0.28 -14.06
CA ASP A 451 13.48 -0.45 -12.89
C ASP A 451 14.88 0.11 -13.12
N HIS A 452 15.43 -0.04 -14.32
CA HIS A 452 16.77 0.44 -14.66
C HIS A 452 16.74 1.81 -15.33
N ASP A 453 16.04 1.94 -16.47
CA ASP A 453 16.01 3.18 -17.26
C ASP A 453 15.10 4.26 -16.64
N ARG A 454 14.39 3.93 -15.56
CA ARG A 454 13.47 4.82 -14.83
C ARG A 454 12.38 5.44 -15.72
N LYS A 455 11.99 4.76 -16.79
CA LYS A 455 10.87 5.18 -17.63
C LYS A 455 9.55 5.08 -16.89
N SER A 456 8.60 5.93 -17.24
CA SER A 456 7.27 5.88 -16.65
C SER A 456 6.53 4.62 -17.10
N VAL A 457 5.81 3.96 -16.18
CA VAL A 457 5.02 2.76 -16.51
C VAL A 457 3.99 3.05 -17.61
N ASN A 458 3.38 4.23 -17.56
CA ASN A 458 2.40 4.64 -18.57
C ASN A 458 3.00 4.69 -19.98
N GLU A 459 4.21 5.24 -20.13
CA GLU A 459 4.91 5.35 -21.41
C GLU A 459 5.34 3.98 -21.94
N VAL A 460 5.98 3.15 -21.12
CA VAL A 460 6.48 1.83 -21.58
C VAL A 460 5.33 0.92 -22.00
N VAL A 461 4.19 0.95 -21.30
CA VAL A 461 2.99 0.18 -21.65
C VAL A 461 2.36 0.72 -22.93
N LYS A 462 2.28 2.04 -23.08
CA LYS A 462 1.74 2.67 -24.29
C LYS A 462 2.55 2.29 -25.54
N ASP A 463 3.87 2.28 -25.42
CA ASP A 463 4.78 1.88 -26.50
C ASP A 463 4.63 0.39 -26.83
N PHE A 464 4.45 -0.47 -25.82
CA PHE A 464 4.21 -1.90 -26.00
C PHE A 464 2.89 -2.17 -26.73
N LEU A 465 1.77 -1.62 -26.23
CA LEU A 465 0.45 -1.81 -26.83
C LEU A 465 0.38 -1.29 -28.28
N SER A 466 1.11 -0.20 -28.58
CA SER A 466 1.19 0.33 -29.95
C SER A 466 1.95 -0.62 -30.90
N LYS A 467 2.92 -1.39 -30.40
CA LYS A 467 3.68 -2.36 -31.21
C LYS A 467 2.88 -3.64 -31.48
N GLU A 468 2.07 -4.06 -30.52
CA GLU A 468 1.21 -5.25 -30.61
C GLU A 468 -0.12 -5.00 -31.37
N ASP A 469 -0.33 -3.79 -31.90
CA ASP A 469 -1.57 -3.37 -32.57
C ASP A 469 -2.82 -3.51 -31.67
N LEU A 470 -2.65 -3.23 -30.38
CA LEU A 470 -3.67 -3.30 -29.33
C LEU A 470 -4.14 -1.91 -28.88
N ARG A 471 -4.18 -0.96 -29.80
CA ARG A 471 -4.48 0.45 -29.52
C ARG A 471 -5.70 0.97 -30.25
#